data_AF-A0A6J4NQK7-F1
#
_entry.id   AF-A0A6J4NQK7-F1
#
_cell.length_a   1.000
_cell.length_b   1.000
_cell.length_c   1.000
_cell.angle_alpha   90.00
_cell.angle_beta   90.00
_cell.angle_gamma   90.00
#
_symmetry.space_group_name_H-M   'P 1'
#
loop_
_entity.id
_entity.type
_entity.pdbx_description
1 polymer ?
#
loop_
_entity_poly.entity_id
_entity_poly.type
_entity_poly.pdbx_seq_one_letter_code
_entity_poly.pdbx_strand_id
1 'polypeptide(L)'
;SFLRHRSTGITLIELMITVAVVAILAAIALPSYNSYVARAKRADARGQLMQAAQFMQRFYAANDNYQTARSGQTVADVMPANLKQSPADSGSPVYTLTVVAGASTYTLTMAPVAGGSMAADECGSFVITSTGARSVSVSTDTAIRDKCWK
;
A
#
# COMPACT_ATOMS: atom_id res chain seq x y z
N SER A 1 7.46 19.60 63.63
CA SER A 1 8.44 18.56 63.23
C SER A 1 8.14 18.19 61.78
N PHE A 2 9.00 18.54 60.83
CA PHE A 2 8.77 18.31 59.39
C PHE A 2 9.14 16.86 59.01
N LEU A 3 8.17 16.11 58.48
CA LEU A 3 8.37 14.75 57.97
C LEU A 3 9.28 14.80 56.73
N ARG A 4 10.46 14.19 56.86
CA ARG A 4 11.47 14.10 55.81
C ARG A 4 11.06 13.02 54.81
N HIS A 5 10.62 13.43 53.63
CA HIS A 5 10.32 12.51 52.53
C HIS A 5 11.64 11.86 52.06
N ARG A 6 11.76 10.53 52.18
CA ARG A 6 12.90 9.78 51.65
C ARG A 6 12.74 9.68 50.14
N SER A 7 13.56 10.40 49.39
CA SER A 7 13.71 10.19 47.96
C SER A 7 14.37 8.83 47.71
N THR A 8 13.60 7.82 47.32
CA THR A 8 14.14 6.56 46.81
C THR A 8 14.59 6.78 45.37
N GLY A 9 15.90 6.87 45.13
CA GLY A 9 16.47 7.00 43.79
C GLY A 9 16.64 5.64 43.10
N ILE A 10 16.40 5.61 41.78
CA ILE A 10 16.72 4.47 40.91
C ILE A 10 18.24 4.27 40.89
N THR A 11 18.70 3.02 40.95
CA THR A 11 20.14 2.71 40.88
C THR A 11 20.64 2.67 39.44
N LEU A 12 21.93 2.94 39.22
CA LEU A 12 22.55 2.83 37.89
C LEU A 12 22.42 1.42 37.30
N ILE A 13 22.49 0.38 38.14
CA ILE A 13 22.35 -1.00 37.71
C ILE A 13 20.92 -1.31 37.25
N GLU A 14 19.91 -0.77 37.94
CA GLU A 14 18.49 -0.91 37.54
C GLU A 14 18.22 -0.19 36.22
N LEU A 15 18.82 0.98 36.00
CA LEU A 15 18.78 1.65 34.70
C LEU A 15 19.44 0.82 33.59
N MET A 16 20.59 0.19 33.84
CA MET A 16 21.26 -0.64 32.83
C MET A 16 20.45 -1.89 32.48
N ILE A 17 19.85 -2.55 33.47
CA ILE A 17 18.99 -3.72 33.24
C ILE A 17 17.73 -3.31 32.46
N THR A 18 17.07 -2.22 32.85
CA THR A 18 15.88 -1.74 32.13
C THR A 18 16.18 -1.39 30.68
N VAL A 19 17.28 -0.68 30.39
CA VAL A 19 17.70 -0.38 29.02
C VAL A 19 18.01 -1.67 28.24
N ALA A 20 18.67 -2.65 28.84
CA ALA A 20 18.96 -3.93 28.20
C ALA A 20 17.68 -4.70 27.83
N VAL A 21 16.69 -4.74 28.73
CA VAL A 21 15.38 -5.36 28.46
C VAL A 21 14.64 -4.62 27.34
N VAL A 22 14.62 -3.28 27.37
CA VAL A 22 13.99 -2.47 26.31
C VAL A 22 14.65 -2.71 24.95
N ALA A 23 15.98 -2.81 24.89
CA ALA A 23 16.70 -3.09 23.65
C ALA A 23 16.31 -4.45 23.03
N ILE A 24 16.19 -5.50 23.86
CA ILE A 24 15.76 -6.83 23.43
C ILE A 24 14.32 -6.79 22.90
N LEU A 25 13.41 -6.11 23.61
CA LEU A 25 12.02 -5.98 23.19
C LEU A 25 11.89 -5.18 21.88
N ALA A 26 12.64 -4.09 21.74
CA ALA A 26 12.65 -3.27 20.54
C ALA A 26 13.12 -4.05 19.30
N ALA A 27 14.13 -4.92 19.45
CA ALA A 27 14.64 -5.75 18.36
C ALA A 27 13.58 -6.70 17.77
N ILE A 28 12.63 -7.18 18.57
CA ILE A 28 11.53 -8.05 18.11
C ILE A 28 10.33 -7.22 17.63
N ALA A 29 10.00 -6.15 18.34
CA ALA A 29 8.81 -5.34 18.08
C ALA A 29 8.89 -4.58 16.74
N LEU A 30 10.05 -3.99 16.41
CA LEU A 30 10.23 -3.18 15.20
C LEU A 30 9.99 -3.94 13.88
N PRO A 31 10.62 -5.10 13.61
CA PRO A 31 10.36 -5.83 12.37
C PRO A 31 8.92 -6.31 12.26
N SER A 32 8.32 -6.73 13.39
CA SER A 32 6.91 -7.14 13.45
C SER A 32 5.98 -5.98 13.07
N TYR A 33 6.18 -4.81 13.66
CA TYR A 33 5.38 -3.62 13.38
C TYR A 33 5.47 -3.18 11.91
N ASN A 34 6.69 -3.16 11.33
CA ASN A 34 6.88 -2.82 9.93
C ASN A 34 6.13 -3.78 8.99
N SER A 35 6.13 -5.07 9.32
CA SER A 35 5.37 -6.07 8.55
C SER A 35 3.86 -5.86 8.63
N TYR A 36 3.34 -5.45 9.79
CA TYR A 36 1.92 -5.14 9.97
C TYR A 36 1.51 -3.92 9.14
N VAL A 37 2.29 -2.84 9.21
CA VAL A 37 2.05 -1.63 8.43
C VAL A 37 2.12 -1.90 6.92
N ALA A 38 3.09 -2.71 6.47
CA ALA A 38 3.20 -3.12 5.08
C ALA A 38 1.95 -3.88 4.61
N ARG A 39 1.45 -4.84 5.40
CA ARG A 39 0.22 -5.58 5.08
C ARG A 39 -0.99 -4.65 4.96
N ALA A 40 -1.14 -3.68 5.86
CA ALA A 40 -2.22 -2.70 5.79
C ALA A 40 -2.14 -1.85 4.51
N LYS A 41 -0.95 -1.37 4.16
CA LYS A 41 -0.70 -0.62 2.91
C LYS A 41 -0.98 -1.45 1.66
N ARG A 42 -0.58 -2.72 1.64
CA ARG A 42 -0.89 -3.66 0.54
C ARG A 42 -2.40 -3.91 0.43
N ALA A 43 -3.11 -4.03 1.56
CA ALA A 43 -4.56 -4.21 1.56
C ALA A 43 -5.28 -2.98 0.98
N ASP A 44 -4.86 -1.78 1.39
CA ASP A 44 -5.39 -0.52 0.87
C ASP A 44 -5.12 -0.38 -0.65
N ALA A 45 -3.89 -0.63 -1.09
CA ALA A 45 -3.52 -0.60 -2.51
C ALA A 45 -4.37 -1.57 -3.36
N ARG A 46 -4.59 -2.80 -2.89
CA ARG A 46 -5.46 -3.79 -3.55
C ARG A 46 -6.92 -3.33 -3.59
N GLY A 47 -7.43 -2.78 -2.49
CA GLY A 47 -8.78 -2.23 -2.41
C GLY A 47 -8.98 -1.10 -3.42
N GLN A 48 -8.03 -0.18 -3.49
CA GLN A 48 -8.05 0.95 -4.42
C GLN A 48 -7.97 0.50 -5.88
N LEU A 49 -7.10 -0.46 -6.17
CA LEU A 49 -6.97 -1.07 -7.49
C LEU A 49 -8.29 -1.75 -7.93
N MET A 50 -9.03 -2.35 -6.99
CA MET A 50 -10.34 -2.94 -7.29
C MET A 50 -11.43 -1.91 -7.57
N GLN A 51 -11.41 -0.77 -6.87
CA GLN A 51 -12.28 0.36 -7.20
C GLN A 51 -11.97 0.93 -8.58
N ALA A 52 -10.69 1.03 -8.94
CA ALA A 52 -10.27 1.44 -10.28
C ALA A 52 -10.74 0.45 -11.36
N ALA A 53 -10.64 -0.86 -11.12
CA ALA A 53 -11.17 -1.89 -12.03
C ALA A 53 -12.69 -1.74 -12.23
N GLN A 54 -13.44 -1.50 -11.15
CA GLN A 54 -14.88 -1.24 -11.23
C GLN A 54 -15.19 0.04 -12.01
N PHE A 55 -14.36 1.08 -11.87
CA PHE A 55 -14.46 2.29 -12.68
C PHE A 55 -14.26 1.98 -14.17
N MET A 56 -13.25 1.19 -14.53
CA MET A 56 -13.01 0.80 -15.93
C MET A 56 -14.23 0.10 -16.53
N GLN A 57 -14.87 -0.82 -15.79
CA GLN A 57 -16.09 -1.51 -16.26
C GLN A 57 -17.23 -0.52 -16.54
N ARG A 58 -17.47 0.44 -15.64
CA ARG A 58 -18.48 1.49 -15.85
C ARG A 58 -18.13 2.40 -17.02
N PHE A 59 -16.85 2.73 -17.16
CA PHE A 59 -16.36 3.56 -18.26
C PHE A 59 -16.62 2.88 -19.60
N TYR A 60 -16.32 1.60 -19.74
CA TYR A 60 -16.63 0.84 -20.96
C TYR A 60 -18.14 0.75 -21.21
N ALA A 61 -18.95 0.46 -20.19
CA ALA A 61 -20.40 0.38 -20.35
C ALA A 61 -21.04 1.70 -20.84
N ALA A 62 -20.43 2.84 -20.54
CA ALA A 62 -20.90 4.14 -20.99
C ALA A 62 -20.33 4.58 -22.37
N ASN A 63 -19.20 4.01 -22.78
CA ASN A 63 -18.41 4.53 -23.90
C ASN A 63 -18.09 3.52 -25.01
N ASP A 64 -18.32 2.22 -24.77
CA ASP A 64 -17.90 1.10 -25.62
C ASP A 64 -16.40 1.07 -25.92
N ASN A 65 -15.60 1.67 -25.03
CA ASN A 65 -14.16 1.84 -25.17
C ASN A 65 -13.52 2.05 -23.78
N TYR A 66 -12.34 1.47 -23.50
CA TYR A 66 -11.62 1.70 -22.23
C TYR A 66 -10.63 2.86 -22.26
N GLN A 67 -10.24 3.35 -23.43
CA GLN A 67 -9.21 4.37 -23.63
C GLN A 67 -9.79 5.79 -23.68
N THR A 68 -10.86 6.00 -24.43
CA THR A 68 -11.46 7.33 -24.67
C THR A 68 -12.97 7.30 -24.51
N ALA A 69 -13.50 8.32 -23.86
CA ALA A 69 -14.93 8.53 -23.71
C ALA A 69 -15.53 8.97 -25.05
N ARG A 70 -16.85 8.85 -25.18
CA ARG A 70 -17.59 9.40 -26.34
C ARG A 70 -17.46 10.93 -26.46
N SER A 71 -17.13 11.62 -25.36
CA SER A 71 -16.80 13.05 -25.34
C SER A 71 -15.41 13.38 -25.90
N GLY A 72 -14.58 12.37 -26.23
CA GLY A 72 -13.20 12.53 -26.69
C GLY A 72 -12.14 12.63 -25.58
N GLN A 73 -12.55 12.67 -24.31
CA GLN A 73 -11.62 12.69 -23.17
C GLN A 73 -11.01 11.30 -22.92
N THR A 74 -9.76 11.25 -22.45
CA THR A 74 -9.14 9.96 -22.10
C THR A 74 -9.65 9.44 -20.77
N VAL A 75 -9.54 8.13 -20.55
CA VAL A 75 -9.83 7.51 -19.25
C VAL A 75 -8.98 8.09 -18.12
N ALA A 76 -7.75 8.53 -18.43
CA ALA A 76 -6.87 9.17 -17.48
C ALA A 76 -7.40 10.54 -17.03
N ASP A 77 -8.05 11.29 -17.92
CA ASP A 77 -8.62 12.61 -17.61
C ASP A 77 -9.88 12.49 -16.75
N VAL A 78 -10.74 11.51 -17.06
CA VAL A 78 -12.03 11.35 -16.39
C VAL A 78 -11.95 10.54 -15.10
N MET A 79 -10.89 9.74 -14.90
CA MET A 79 -10.75 8.95 -13.69
C MET A 79 -10.60 9.87 -12.47
N PRO A 80 -11.42 9.70 -11.42
CA PRO A 80 -11.31 10.49 -10.19
C PRO A 80 -9.91 10.42 -9.59
N ALA A 81 -9.39 11.55 -9.10
CA ALA A 81 -8.03 11.65 -8.57
C ALA A 81 -7.78 10.68 -7.40
N ASN A 82 -8.78 10.46 -6.55
CA ASN A 82 -8.69 9.54 -5.41
C ASN A 82 -8.54 8.07 -5.85
N LEU A 83 -8.94 7.71 -7.09
CA LEU A 83 -8.69 6.38 -7.63
C LEU A 83 -7.25 6.17 -8.12
N LYS A 84 -6.50 7.26 -8.31
CA LYS A 84 -5.16 7.22 -8.92
C LYS A 84 -4.04 6.94 -7.91
N GLN A 85 -4.36 6.76 -6.64
CA GLN A 85 -3.37 6.59 -5.58
C GLN A 85 -3.93 5.86 -4.37
N SER A 86 -3.04 5.26 -3.57
CA SER A 86 -3.36 4.73 -2.24
C SER A 86 -2.35 5.28 -1.22
N PRO A 87 -2.82 5.81 -0.07
CA PRO A 87 -4.23 6.04 0.29
C PRO A 87 -4.91 7.09 -0.59
N ALA A 88 -6.21 6.88 -0.86
CA ALA A 88 -7.01 7.63 -1.84
C ALA A 88 -6.96 9.15 -1.65
N ASP A 89 -7.05 9.60 -0.40
CA ASP A 89 -7.17 11.02 -0.03
C ASP A 89 -5.93 11.56 0.69
N SER A 90 -4.77 10.95 0.44
CA SER A 90 -3.50 11.40 1.03
C SER A 90 -2.76 12.38 0.13
N GLY A 91 -2.14 13.42 0.71
CA GLY A 91 -1.15 14.26 0.03
C GLY A 91 0.23 13.60 -0.08
N SER A 92 0.36 12.34 0.33
CA SER A 92 1.61 11.58 0.36
C SER A 92 1.30 10.13 -0.02
N PRO A 93 1.08 9.86 -1.33
CA PRO A 93 0.73 8.53 -1.79
C PRO A 93 1.84 7.54 -1.49
N VAL A 94 1.44 6.34 -1.07
CA VAL A 94 2.34 5.19 -0.90
C VAL A 94 2.39 4.38 -2.19
N TYR A 95 1.27 4.31 -2.89
CA TYR A 95 1.12 3.69 -4.20
C TYR A 95 0.45 4.64 -5.18
N THR A 96 0.80 4.52 -6.47
CA THR A 96 0.17 5.24 -7.57
C THR A 96 -0.33 4.28 -8.64
N LEU A 97 -1.47 4.63 -9.24
CA LEU A 97 -2.09 3.87 -10.30
C LEU A 97 -1.55 4.31 -11.66
N THR A 98 -1.17 3.34 -12.47
CA THR A 98 -0.97 3.49 -13.91
C THR A 98 -2.08 2.74 -14.65
N VAL A 99 -2.70 3.40 -15.63
CA VAL A 99 -3.74 2.83 -16.49
C VAL A 99 -3.17 2.70 -17.89
N VAL A 100 -3.07 1.47 -18.39
CA VAL A 100 -2.78 1.19 -19.80
C VAL A 100 -4.05 0.65 -20.41
N ALA A 101 -4.75 1.46 -21.20
CA ALA A 101 -6.03 1.11 -21.80
C ALA A 101 -5.96 1.15 -23.32
N GLY A 102 -6.53 0.12 -23.96
CA GLY A 102 -6.88 0.12 -25.38
C GLY A 102 -8.40 0.20 -25.57
N ALA A 103 -8.89 -0.08 -26.77
CA ALA A 103 -10.33 -0.05 -27.03
C ALA A 103 -11.11 -1.09 -26.19
N SER A 104 -10.62 -2.34 -26.14
CA SER A 104 -11.33 -3.47 -25.53
C SER A 104 -10.60 -4.12 -24.35
N THR A 105 -9.37 -3.70 -24.06
CA THR A 105 -8.55 -4.26 -22.98
C THR A 105 -7.95 -3.16 -22.13
N TYR A 106 -7.59 -3.52 -20.90
CA TYR A 106 -6.80 -2.65 -20.03
C TYR A 106 -5.90 -3.46 -19.10
N THR A 107 -4.87 -2.79 -18.60
CA THR A 107 -4.04 -3.21 -17.49
C THR A 107 -3.97 -2.06 -16.48
N LEU A 108 -4.35 -2.34 -15.25
CA LEU A 108 -4.21 -1.45 -14.12
C LEU A 108 -3.03 -1.91 -13.27
N THR A 109 -2.13 -0.99 -12.95
CA THR A 109 -0.94 -1.26 -12.14
C THR A 109 -0.91 -0.29 -10.97
N MET A 110 -1.03 -0.79 -9.75
CA MET A 110 -0.83 -0.02 -8.52
C MET A 110 0.61 -0.24 -8.03
N ALA A 111 1.50 0.71 -8.32
CA ALA A 111 2.93 0.62 -8.06
C ALA A 111 3.36 1.42 -6.82
N PRO A 112 4.32 0.93 -6.02
CA PRO A 112 4.88 1.72 -4.93
C PRO A 112 5.52 3.01 -5.46
N VAL A 113 5.38 4.11 -4.72
CA VAL A 113 6.09 5.35 -5.03
C VAL A 113 7.60 5.13 -4.89
N ALA A 114 8.36 5.54 -5.91
CA ALA A 114 9.81 5.42 -5.91
C ALA A 114 10.44 6.18 -4.73
N GLY A 115 11.37 5.53 -4.02
CA GLY A 115 11.97 6.07 -2.80
C GLY A 115 11.04 6.11 -1.58
N GLY A 116 9.78 5.68 -1.73
CA GLY A 116 8.81 5.62 -0.65
C GLY A 116 8.96 4.40 0.25
N SER A 117 8.19 4.36 1.34
CA SER A 117 8.24 3.30 2.36
C SER A 117 7.96 1.87 1.85
N MET A 118 7.36 1.72 0.68
CA MET A 118 7.04 0.42 0.05
C MET A 118 7.87 0.14 -1.21
N ALA A 119 8.87 0.98 -1.54
CA ALA A 119 9.65 0.85 -2.77
C ALA A 119 10.44 -0.48 -2.85
N ALA A 120 10.85 -1.02 -1.71
CA ALA A 120 11.56 -2.30 -1.60
C ALA A 120 10.66 -3.44 -1.09
N ASP A 121 9.34 -3.26 -1.14
CA ASP A 121 8.40 -4.27 -0.66
C ASP A 121 8.42 -5.53 -1.54
N GLU A 122 8.39 -6.70 -0.91
CA GLU A 122 8.43 -8.02 -1.57
C GLU A 122 7.29 -8.26 -2.56
N CYS A 123 6.19 -7.50 -2.50
CA CYS A 123 5.05 -7.63 -3.41
C CYS A 123 5.09 -6.64 -4.57
N GLY A 124 5.93 -5.61 -4.51
CA GLY A 124 6.06 -4.59 -5.55
C GLY A 124 4.72 -4.02 -6.00
N SER A 125 4.46 -4.03 -7.31
CA SER A 125 3.23 -3.49 -7.90
C SER A 125 2.15 -4.56 -8.01
N PHE A 126 0.93 -4.20 -7.64
CA PHE A 126 -0.26 -5.03 -7.87
C PHE A 126 -0.84 -4.74 -9.26
N VAL A 127 -1.20 -5.79 -9.99
CA VAL A 127 -1.70 -5.66 -11.37
C VAL A 127 -3.02 -6.38 -11.54
N ILE A 128 -3.96 -5.75 -12.25
CA ILE A 128 -5.23 -6.34 -12.69
C ILE A 128 -5.44 -6.05 -14.18
N THR A 129 -5.80 -7.08 -14.95
CA THR A 129 -6.18 -6.92 -16.37
C THR A 129 -7.69 -6.90 -16.55
N SER A 130 -8.16 -6.54 -17.75
CA SER A 130 -9.59 -6.52 -18.10
C SER A 130 -10.30 -7.87 -17.94
N THR A 131 -9.57 -8.99 -17.89
CA THR A 131 -10.11 -10.34 -17.63
C THR A 131 -10.30 -10.64 -16.14
N GLY A 132 -9.86 -9.74 -15.26
CA GLY A 132 -9.81 -9.97 -13.81
C GLY A 132 -8.58 -10.74 -13.35
N ALA A 133 -7.66 -11.11 -14.26
CA ALA A 133 -6.40 -11.74 -13.87
C ALA A 133 -5.57 -10.81 -12.99
N ARG A 134 -5.13 -11.34 -11.84
CA ARG A 134 -4.37 -10.65 -10.79
C ARG A 134 -2.92 -11.11 -10.80
N SER A 135 -1.97 -10.18 -10.70
CA SER A 135 -0.54 -10.51 -10.59
C SER A 135 0.24 -9.48 -9.78
N VAL A 136 1.53 -9.74 -9.57
CA VAL A 136 2.48 -8.79 -8.98
C VAL A 136 3.68 -8.60 -9.91
N SER A 137 4.28 -7.41 -9.95
CA SER A 137 5.37 -7.08 -10.89
C SER A 137 6.75 -7.65 -10.54
N VAL A 138 6.93 -8.10 -9.29
CA VAL A 138 8.24 -8.51 -8.74
C VAL A 138 8.56 -9.99 -8.86
N SER A 139 7.59 -10.83 -9.25
CA SER A 139 7.86 -12.26 -9.42
C SER A 139 6.79 -12.94 -10.28
N THR A 140 7.23 -13.87 -11.14
CA THR A 140 6.36 -14.82 -11.84
C THR A 140 6.04 -16.05 -10.98
N ASP A 141 6.64 -16.16 -9.79
CA ASP A 141 6.35 -17.22 -8.82
C ASP A 141 4.91 -17.10 -8.30
N THR A 142 4.14 -18.16 -8.52
CA THR A 142 2.75 -18.28 -8.11
C THR A 142 2.58 -18.21 -6.59
N ALA A 143 3.51 -18.75 -5.81
CA ALA A 143 3.44 -18.73 -4.35
C ALA A 143 3.57 -17.31 -3.79
N ILE A 144 4.47 -16.50 -4.36
CA ILE A 144 4.65 -15.09 -3.99
C ILE A 144 3.42 -14.28 -4.40
N ARG A 145 2.92 -14.48 -5.63
CA ARG A 145 1.69 -13.84 -6.10
C ARG A 145 0.53 -14.11 -5.15
N ASP A 146 0.28 -15.38 -4.82
CA ASP A 146 -0.84 -15.77 -3.98
C ASP A 146 -0.67 -15.26 -2.55
N LYS A 147 0.56 -15.19 -2.02
CA LYS A 147 0.85 -14.54 -0.73
C LYS A 147 0.52 -13.04 -0.75
N CYS A 148 0.89 -12.34 -1.82
CA CYS A 148 0.70 -10.89 -1.93
C CYS A 148 -0.77 -10.50 -2.14
N TRP A 149 -1.55 -11.37 -2.79
CA TRP A 149 -2.98 -11.15 -3.04
C TRP A 149 -3.91 -11.65 -1.92
N LYS A 150 -3.38 -12.30 -0.88
CA LYS A 150 -4.08 -12.62 0.38
C LYS A 150 -4.15 -11.40 1.29
#